data_AF-A0A940UB51-F1
#
_entry.id   AF-A0A940UB51-F1
#
_cell.length_a   1.000
_cell.length_b   1.000
_cell.length_c   1.000
_cell.angle_alpha   90.00
_cell.angle_beta   90.00
_cell.angle_gamma   90.00
#
_symmetry.space_group_name_H-M   'P 1'
#
loop_
_entity.id
_entity.type
_entity.pdbx_description
1 polymer ?
#
loop_
_entity_poly.entity_id
_entity_poly.type
_entity_poly.pdbx_seq_one_letter_code
_entity_poly.pdbx_strand_id
1 'polypeptide(L)'
;MKPSAAKHTNVLHHMMGYFKKELTAEEKREVLEVIEDYRRGLIPLIVPVTLMNHFVRKYKQAYLNAQTYLNPHPMELQLRNHV
;
A
#
# COMPACT_ATOMS: atom_id res chain seq x y z
N MET A 1 -9.98 6.41 16.62
CA MET A 1 -8.95 7.36 16.15
C MET A 1 -8.55 6.98 14.73
N LYS A 2 -8.72 7.87 13.72
CA LYS A 2 -8.28 7.58 12.34
C LYS A 2 -6.74 7.66 12.27
N PRO A 3 -6.05 6.72 11.61
CA PRO A 3 -4.60 6.83 11.42
C PRO A 3 -4.25 8.05 10.55
N SER A 4 -3.09 8.68 10.79
CA SER A 4 -2.60 9.77 9.96
C SER A 4 -1.96 9.26 8.67
N ALA A 5 -1.79 10.15 7.68
CA ALA A 5 -1.06 9.85 6.46
C ALA A 5 0.33 9.25 6.76
N ALA A 6 1.07 9.85 7.70
CA ALA A 6 2.38 9.35 8.14
C ALA A 6 2.34 7.91 8.68
N LYS A 7 1.30 7.54 9.45
CA LYS A 7 1.15 6.16 9.95
C LYS A 7 0.91 5.18 8.81
N HIS A 8 0.08 5.57 7.83
CA HIS A 8 -0.15 4.76 6.64
C HIS A 8 1.10 4.62 5.76
N THR A 9 1.87 5.70 5.57
CA THR A 9 3.15 5.67 4.86
C THR A 9 4.12 4.67 5.50
N ASN A 10 4.25 4.68 6.84
CA ASN A 10 5.10 3.73 7.55
C ASN A 10 4.67 2.28 7.32
N VAL A 11 3.36 1.99 7.35
CA VAL A 11 2.83 0.65 7.07
C VAL A 11 3.14 0.24 5.64
N LEU A 12 2.94 1.13 4.66
CA LEU A 12 3.20 0.84 3.25
C LEU A 12 4.70 0.56 3.00
N HIS A 13 5.62 1.33 3.59
CA HIS A 13 7.05 1.04 3.53
C HIS A 13 7.41 -0.29 4.18
N HIS A 14 6.81 -0.61 5.32
CA HIS A 14 7.02 -1.91 5.96
C HIS A 14 6.56 -3.07 5.08
N MET A 15 5.40 -2.95 4.44
CA MET A 15 4.88 -3.93 3.47
C MET A 15 5.80 -4.08 2.25
N MET A 16 6.31 -2.97 1.71
CA MET A 16 7.28 -2.99 0.62
C MET A 16 8.53 -3.82 0.98
N GLY A 17 8.93 -3.83 2.26
CA GLY A 17 10.06 -4.63 2.75
C GLY A 17 9.93 -6.13 2.53
N TYR A 18 8.71 -6.69 2.49
CA TYR A 18 8.48 -8.11 2.21
C TYR A 18 8.88 -8.50 0.79
N PHE A 19 8.81 -7.56 -0.16
CA PHE A 19 9.15 -7.79 -1.56
C PHE A 19 10.60 -7.43 -1.89
N LYS A 20 11.48 -7.25 -0.90
CA LYS A 20 12.87 -6.78 -1.10
C LYS A 20 13.63 -7.57 -2.17
N LYS A 21 13.38 -8.87 -2.26
CA LYS A 21 14.05 -9.81 -3.20
C LYS A 21 13.26 -10.06 -4.49
N GLU A 22 12.06 -9.52 -4.63
CA GLU A 22 11.10 -9.89 -5.67
C GLU A 22 10.80 -8.76 -6.64
N LEU A 23 10.63 -7.54 -6.13
CA LEU A 23 10.43 -6.37 -6.99
C LEU A 23 11.72 -6.09 -7.76
N THR A 24 11.55 -5.91 -9.06
CA THR A 24 12.53 -5.29 -9.95
C THR A 24 12.83 -3.85 -9.50
N ALA A 25 13.92 -3.27 -10.00
CA ALA A 25 14.27 -1.88 -9.68
C ALA A 25 13.16 -0.89 -10.09
N GLU A 26 12.51 -1.15 -11.24
CA GLU A 26 11.43 -0.32 -11.76
C GLU A 26 10.18 -0.39 -10.88
N GLU A 27 9.74 -1.59 -10.50
CA GLU A 27 8.58 -1.76 -9.61
C GLU A 27 8.85 -1.16 -8.22
N LYS A 28 10.08 -1.24 -7.71
CA LYS A 28 10.45 -0.58 -6.44
C LYS A 28 10.29 0.93 -6.55
N ARG A 29 10.74 1.52 -7.66
CA ARG A 29 10.61 2.96 -7.90
C ARG A 29 9.14 3.37 -7.97
N GLU A 30 8.33 2.63 -8.73
CA GLU A 30 6.89 2.88 -8.84
C GLU A 30 6.20 2.85 -7.47
N VAL A 31 6.48 1.83 -6.64
CA VAL A 31 5.92 1.74 -5.29
C VAL A 31 6.33 2.93 -4.42
N LEU A 32 7.59 3.35 -4.47
CA LEU A 32 8.09 4.48 -3.69
C LEU A 32 7.45 5.81 -4.11
N GLU A 33 7.31 6.05 -5.41
CA GLU A 33 6.65 7.24 -5.97
C GLU A 33 5.19 7.31 -5.52
N VAL A 34 4.45 6.21 -5.63
CA VAL A 34 3.04 6.15 -5.21
C VAL A 34 2.88 6.35 -3.70
N ILE A 35 3.79 5.81 -2.87
CA ILE A 35 3.76 6.05 -1.41
C ILE A 35 4.02 7.53 -1.09
N GLU A 36 4.95 8.16 -1.80
CA GLU A 36 5.31 9.57 -1.60
C GLU A 36 4.18 10.51 -2.03
N ASP A 37 3.55 10.25 -3.17
CA ASP A 37 2.40 11.03 -3.64
C ASP A 37 1.23 10.94 -2.66
N TYR A 38 0.99 9.75 -2.08
CA TYR A 38 0.01 9.61 -1.00
C TYR A 38 0.42 10.39 0.25
N ARG A 39 1.69 10.31 0.67
CA ARG A 39 2.21 11.03 1.85
C ARG A 39 2.04 12.55 1.70
N ARG A 40 2.18 13.07 0.47
CA ARG A 40 1.98 14.48 0.12
C ARG A 40 0.50 14.87 -0.06
N GLY A 41 -0.42 13.91 0.02
CA GLY A 41 -1.85 14.14 -0.17
C GLY A 41 -2.26 14.36 -1.63
N LEU A 42 -1.43 13.96 -2.59
CA LEU A 42 -1.71 14.11 -4.02
C LEU A 42 -2.65 13.03 -4.56
N ILE A 43 -2.63 11.85 -3.94
CA ILE A 43 -3.47 10.71 -4.30
C ILE A 43 -4.10 10.08 -3.05
N PRO A 44 -5.25 9.41 -3.20
CA PRO A 44 -5.92 8.77 -2.07
C PRO A 44 -5.22 7.46 -1.66
N LEU A 45 -5.38 7.04 -0.40
CA LEU A 45 -4.75 5.84 0.16
C LEU A 45 -5.08 4.56 -0.62
N ILE A 46 -6.23 4.49 -1.30
CA ILE A 46 -6.62 3.32 -2.09
C ILE A 46 -5.61 3.00 -3.21
N VAL A 47 -4.92 4.00 -3.76
CA VAL A 47 -3.97 3.81 -4.87
C VAL A 47 -2.76 2.98 -4.44
N PRO A 48 -1.97 3.38 -3.42
CA PRO A 48 -0.87 2.53 -2.94
C PRO A 48 -1.33 1.18 -2.42
N VAL A 49 -2.51 1.09 -1.80
CA VAL A 49 -3.08 -0.19 -1.32
C VAL A 49 -3.37 -1.13 -2.50
N THR A 50 -3.92 -0.61 -3.59
CA THR A 50 -4.24 -1.41 -4.79
C THR A 50 -2.97 -1.89 -5.48
N LEU A 51 -1.94 -1.04 -5.58
CA LEU A 51 -0.63 -1.42 -6.11
C LEU A 51 0.02 -2.51 -5.24
N MET A 52 -0.02 -2.37 -3.92
CA MET A 52 0.50 -3.41 -3.02
C MET A 52 -0.25 -4.73 -3.17
N ASN A 53 -1.58 -4.69 -3.28
CA ASN A 53 -2.38 -5.87 -3.55
C ASN A 53 -2.03 -6.56 -4.88
N HIS A 54 -1.72 -5.79 -5.92
CA HIS A 54 -1.24 -6.35 -7.18
C HIS A 54 0.04 -7.17 -6.97
N PHE A 55 1.03 -6.61 -6.26
CA PHE A 55 2.28 -7.32 -5.99
C PHE A 55 2.14 -8.50 -5.03
N VAL A 56 1.26 -8.41 -4.02
CA VAL A 56 0.94 -9.56 -3.16
C VAL A 56 0.46 -10.75 -3.99
N ARG A 57 -0.43 -10.52 -4.96
CA ARG A 57 -0.94 -11.58 -5.85
C ARG A 57 0.14 -12.09 -6.82
N LYS A 58 0.89 -11.17 -7.44
CA LYS A 58 1.96 -11.50 -8.41
C LYS A 58 3.03 -12.39 -7.80
N TYR A 59 3.50 -12.05 -6.60
CA TYR A 59 4.58 -12.77 -5.91
C TYR A 59 4.10 -13.79 -4.87
N LYS A 60 2.79 -13.97 -4.73
CA LYS A 60 2.16 -14.93 -3.79
C LYS A 60 2.65 -14.73 -2.34
N GLN A 61 2.72 -13.48 -1.90
CA GLN A 61 3.14 -13.12 -0.54
C GLN A 61 2.07 -13.51 0.51
N ALA A 62 2.10 -14.76 0.96
CA ALA A 62 1.07 -15.36 1.82
C ALA A 62 0.84 -14.57 3.12
N TYR A 63 1.91 -14.08 3.75
CA TYR A 63 1.81 -13.28 4.97
C TYR A 63 1.02 -11.97 4.75
N LEU A 64 1.33 -11.24 3.68
CA LEU A 64 0.65 -10.00 3.35
C LEU A 64 -0.78 -10.25 2.86
N ASN A 65 -1.02 -11.34 2.13
CA ASN A 65 -2.36 -11.71 1.66
C ASN A 65 -3.37 -11.90 2.80
N ALA A 66 -2.90 -12.31 3.98
CA ALA A 66 -3.73 -12.46 5.17
C ALA A 66 -4.00 -11.15 5.94
N GLN A 67 -3.38 -10.03 5.55
CA GLN A 67 -3.51 -8.76 6.28
C GLN A 67 -4.82 -8.04 5.96
N THR A 68 -5.62 -7.73 6.99
CA THR A 68 -6.85 -6.93 6.86
C THR A 68 -6.58 -5.53 6.29
N TYR A 69 -5.38 -4.99 6.49
CA TYR A 69 -5.00 -3.71 5.92
C TYR A 69 -5.12 -3.68 4.39
N LEU A 70 -4.76 -4.78 3.72
CA LEU A 70 -4.81 -4.91 2.27
C LEU A 70 -6.19 -5.34 1.75
N ASN A 71 -7.00 -5.94 2.62
CA ASN A 71 -8.38 -6.35 2.32
C ASN A 71 -9.35 -5.66 3.28
N PRO A 72 -9.51 -4.32 3.20
CA PRO A 72 -10.37 -3.60 4.13
C PRO A 72 -11.86 -3.93 3.93
N HIS A 73 -12.63 -3.82 5.00
CA HIS A 73 -14.09 -3.90 4.93
C HIS A 73 -14.64 -2.80 4.01
N PRO A 74 -15.78 -2.99 3.29
CA PRO A 74 -16.31 -2.01 2.34
C PRO A 74 -16.45 -0.57 2.86
N MET A 75 -16.81 -0.39 4.13
CA MET A 75 -16.89 0.93 4.76
C MET A 75 -15.52 1.62 4.89
N GLU A 76 -14.46 0.85 5.16
CA GLU A 76 -13.10 1.37 5.21
C GLU A 76 -12.59 1.70 3.81
N LEU A 77 -13.06 1.01 2.78
CA LEU A 77 -12.73 1.29 1.39
C LEU A 77 -13.18 2.71 0.99
N GLN A 78 -14.39 3.12 1.37
CA GLN A 78 -14.91 4.47 1.10
C GLN A 78 -14.05 5.57 1.74
N LEU A 79 -13.55 5.32 2.96
CA LEU A 79 -12.65 6.25 3.65
C LEU A 79 -11.29 6.39 2.96
N ARG A 80 -10.86 5.37 2.20
CA ARG A 80 -9.58 5.36 1.48
C ARG A 80 -9.65 6.00 0.11
N ASN A 81 -10.85 6.35 -0.37
CA ASN A 81 -11.08 6.93 -1.69
C ASN A 81 -11.15 8.47 -1.68
N HIS A 82 -11.13 9.11 -0.51
CA HIS A 82 -11.17 10.56 -0.40
C HIS A 82 -9.76 11.16 -0.56
N VAL A 83 -9.70 12.28 -1.29
CA VAL A 83 -8.55 13.20 -1.39
C VAL A 83 -8.88 14.44 -0.57
#